data_AF-A1THL7-F1
#
_entry.id   AF-A1THL7-F1
#
_cell.length_a   1.000
_cell.length_b   1.000
_cell.length_c   1.000
_cell.angle_alpha   90.00
_cell.angle_beta   90.00
_cell.angle_gamma   90.00
#
_symmetry.space_group_name_H-M   'P 1'
#
loop_
_entity.id
_entity.type
_entity.pdbx_description
1 polymer ?
#
loop_
_entity_poly.entity_id
_entity_poly.type
_entity_poly.pdbx_seq_one_letter_code
_entity_poly.pdbx_strand_id
1 'polypeptide(L)'
;MSRFRAVTALAVALTAPWLWVPTAHAETFAQLPPVPVVASPTCGGSVSAEAQAAPVQTYDRVDGGVRVAIHYDAGVYDGSCALTVAATWTNLDTGASGGGDITAVSTIDGHYGFIGYANTTFQTGSGTVVVTVSSHPGAQMRVTT
;
A
#
# COMPACT_ATOMS: atom_id res chain seq x y z
N MET A 1 -54.83 22.15 10.27
CA MET A 1 -53.59 22.54 9.57
C MET A 1 -52.30 22.50 10.44
N SER A 2 -52.35 22.29 11.76
CA SER A 2 -51.14 22.33 12.61
C SER A 2 -50.34 21.01 12.69
N ARG A 3 -50.99 19.84 12.56
CA ARG A 3 -50.34 18.53 12.79
C ARG A 3 -49.37 18.08 11.67
N PHE A 4 -49.57 18.54 10.44
CA PHE A 4 -48.71 18.16 9.31
C PHE A 4 -47.33 18.84 9.33
N ARG A 5 -47.19 20.01 9.96
CA ARG A 5 -45.91 20.74 10.08
C ARG A 5 -44.98 20.14 11.13
N ALA A 6 -45.53 19.54 12.18
CA ALA A 6 -44.72 18.92 13.24
C ALA A 6 -44.02 17.64 12.75
N VAL A 7 -44.67 16.87 11.87
CA VAL A 7 -44.11 15.63 11.31
C VAL A 7 -42.95 15.92 10.34
N THR A 8 -43.04 17.00 9.56
CA THR A 8 -41.98 17.41 8.64
C THR A 8 -40.74 17.90 9.38
N ALA A 9 -40.91 18.63 10.48
CA ALA A 9 -39.79 19.11 11.30
C ALA A 9 -39.03 17.95 11.99
N LEU A 10 -39.76 16.92 12.45
CA LEU A 10 -39.14 15.75 13.08
C LEU A 10 -38.36 14.89 12.06
N ALA A 11 -38.87 14.74 10.84
CA ALA A 11 -38.20 13.99 9.78
C ALA A 11 -36.91 14.66 9.28
N VAL A 12 -36.87 16.00 9.23
CA VAL A 12 -35.66 16.75 8.82
C VAL A 12 -34.58 16.73 9.93
N ALA A 13 -34.98 16.77 11.20
CA ALA A 13 -34.04 16.70 12.32
C ALA A 13 -33.34 15.34 12.44
N LEU A 14 -34.00 14.26 11.99
CA LEU A 14 -33.46 12.90 12.02
C LEU A 14 -32.53 12.56 10.85
N THR A 15 -32.58 13.30 9.74
CA THR A 15 -31.69 13.07 8.57
C THR A 15 -30.49 14.02 8.52
N ALA A 16 -30.55 15.15 9.23
CA ALA A 16 -29.45 16.11 9.32
C ALA A 16 -28.11 15.55 9.85
N PRO A 17 -28.06 14.60 10.82
CA PRO A 17 -26.78 14.12 11.33
C PRO A 17 -26.02 13.19 10.38
N TRP A 18 -26.67 12.64 9.35
CA TRP A 18 -26.04 11.72 8.40
C TRP A 18 -25.34 12.41 7.23
N LEU A 19 -25.55 13.72 7.05
CA LEU A 19 -24.92 14.48 5.96
C LEU A 19 -23.46 14.88 6.25
N TRP A 20 -22.96 14.58 7.45
CA TRP A 20 -21.59 14.90 7.88
C TRP A 20 -20.81 13.68 8.34
N VAL A 21 -21.20 12.47 7.93
CA VAL A 21 -20.24 11.36 7.99
C VAL A 21 -19.23 11.65 6.89
N PRO A 22 -17.96 12.00 7.22
CA PRO A 22 -16.94 12.10 6.18
C PRO A 22 -16.92 10.75 5.46
N THR A 23 -16.93 10.79 4.12
CA THR A 23 -16.63 9.59 3.35
C THR A 23 -15.29 9.07 3.82
N ALA A 24 -15.26 7.89 4.44
CA ALA A 24 -14.01 7.20 4.71
C ALA A 24 -13.35 6.96 3.34
N HIS A 25 -12.40 7.80 2.98
CA HIS A 25 -11.62 7.60 1.78
C HIS A 25 -10.86 6.29 1.98
N ALA A 26 -11.20 5.29 1.18
CA ALA A 26 -10.38 4.09 1.03
C ALA A 26 -9.02 4.55 0.48
N GLU A 27 -7.98 4.54 1.32
CA GLU A 27 -6.61 4.79 0.87
C GLU A 27 -6.21 3.61 -0.01
N THR A 28 -6.32 3.76 -1.33
CA THR A 28 -5.91 2.72 -2.29
C THR A 28 -4.41 2.74 -2.55
N PHE A 29 -3.69 3.68 -1.95
CA PHE A 29 -2.26 3.91 -2.11
C PHE A 29 -1.68 4.42 -0.78
N ALA A 30 -0.51 3.93 -0.43
CA ALA A 30 0.32 4.46 0.65
C ALA A 30 1.80 4.33 0.26
N GLN A 31 2.64 5.19 0.83
CA GLN A 31 4.08 5.20 0.55
C GLN A 31 4.89 5.49 1.80
N LEU A 32 6.11 4.97 1.82
CA LEU A 32 7.15 5.29 2.78
C LEU A 32 8.27 6.07 2.08
N PRO A 33 8.76 7.15 2.68
CA PRO A 33 9.81 7.97 2.08
C PRO A 33 11.12 7.19 1.94
N PRO A 34 12.06 7.65 1.09
CA PRO A 34 13.39 7.07 1.01
C PRO A 34 14.11 7.06 2.36
N VAL A 35 14.71 5.92 2.72
CA VAL A 35 15.57 5.76 3.90
C VAL A 35 16.93 5.19 3.49
N PRO A 36 18.02 5.50 4.21
CA PRO A 36 19.33 4.97 3.89
C PRO A 36 19.39 3.46 4.14
N VAL A 37 20.05 2.74 3.24
CA VAL A 37 20.27 1.29 3.34
C VAL A 37 21.68 0.92 2.90
N VAL A 38 22.16 -0.21 3.42
CA VAL A 38 23.41 -0.84 3.01
C VAL A 38 23.10 -2.28 2.65
N ALA A 39 23.02 -2.56 1.35
CA ALA A 39 22.73 -3.89 0.84
C ALA A 39 23.98 -4.80 0.88
N SER A 40 25.15 -4.21 0.67
CA SER A 40 26.46 -4.88 0.78
C SER A 40 27.56 -3.84 1.06
N PRO A 41 28.80 -4.25 1.38
CA PRO A 41 29.89 -3.32 1.71
C PRO A 41 30.17 -2.23 0.67
N THR A 42 29.89 -2.50 -0.61
CA THR A 42 30.07 -1.54 -1.72
C THR A 42 28.75 -1.01 -2.28
N CYS A 43 27.61 -1.46 -1.75
CA CYS A 43 26.28 -1.11 -2.21
C CYS A 43 25.48 -0.46 -1.08
N GLY A 44 25.80 0.81 -0.80
CA GLY A 44 24.95 1.71 -0.03
C GLY A 44 23.87 2.33 -0.94
N GLY A 45 22.98 3.13 -0.37
CA GLY A 45 21.98 3.86 -1.14
C GLY A 45 20.78 4.29 -0.33
N SER A 46 19.67 4.51 -1.03
CA SER A 46 18.37 4.77 -0.42
C SER A 46 17.31 3.83 -0.97
N VAL A 47 16.30 3.53 -0.16
CA VAL A 47 15.13 2.77 -0.60
C VAL A 47 13.85 3.44 -0.12
N SER A 48 12.89 3.64 -1.04
CA SER A 48 11.50 3.95 -0.70
C SER A 48 10.62 2.73 -0.97
N ALA A 49 9.42 2.75 -0.42
CA ALA A 49 8.43 1.70 -0.62
C ALA A 49 7.05 2.29 -0.90
N GLU A 50 6.25 1.60 -1.70
CA GLU A 50 4.85 1.91 -1.96
C GLU A 50 3.99 0.66 -1.82
N ALA A 51 2.74 0.85 -1.41
CA ALA A 51 1.71 -0.18 -1.37
C ALA A 51 0.45 0.36 -2.05
N GLN A 52 -0.14 -0.45 -2.92
CA GLN A 52 -1.28 -0.07 -3.75
C GLN A 52 -2.30 -1.19 -3.79
N ALA A 53 -3.59 -0.85 -3.70
CA ALA A 53 -4.66 -1.81 -3.94
C ALA A 53 -4.55 -2.30 -5.38
N ALA A 54 -4.50 -3.63 -5.55
CA ALA A 54 -4.34 -4.26 -6.84
C ALA A 54 -5.20 -5.54 -6.88
N PRO A 55 -6.01 -5.74 -7.92
CA PRO A 55 -6.73 -7.00 -8.09
C PRO A 55 -5.73 -8.15 -8.29
N VAL A 56 -5.99 -9.29 -7.66
CA VAL A 56 -5.23 -10.53 -7.85
C VAL A 56 -6.13 -11.54 -8.54
N GLN A 57 -5.71 -12.05 -9.68
CA GLN A 57 -6.40 -13.13 -10.35
C GLN A 57 -5.87 -14.48 -9.85
N THR A 58 -6.78 -15.29 -9.31
CA THR A 58 -6.50 -16.66 -8.86
C THR A 58 -7.48 -17.58 -9.58
N TYR A 59 -6.96 -18.34 -10.55
CA TYR A 59 -7.76 -19.17 -11.46
C TYR A 59 -8.86 -18.37 -12.16
N ASP A 60 -10.14 -18.68 -11.90
CA ASP A 60 -11.33 -18.07 -12.48
C ASP A 60 -11.90 -16.90 -11.65
N ARG A 61 -11.23 -16.52 -10.55
CA ARG A 61 -11.68 -15.47 -9.62
C ARG A 61 -10.70 -14.29 -9.58
N VAL A 62 -11.25 -13.09 -9.40
CA VAL A 62 -10.50 -11.88 -9.03
C VAL A 62 -10.77 -11.55 -7.57
N ASP A 63 -9.71 -11.43 -6.78
CA ASP A 63 -9.76 -11.10 -5.36
C ASP A 63 -9.04 -9.77 -5.07
N GLY A 64 -9.32 -9.23 -3.88
CA GLY A 64 -8.57 -8.09 -3.33
C GLY A 64 -7.12 -8.46 -3.04
N GLY A 65 -6.22 -7.55 -3.37
CA GLY A 65 -4.79 -7.73 -3.17
C GLY A 65 -4.08 -6.40 -2.99
N VAL A 66 -2.84 -6.49 -2.52
CA VAL A 66 -1.95 -5.35 -2.39
C VAL A 66 -0.70 -5.62 -3.20
N ARG A 67 -0.39 -4.69 -4.11
CA ARG A 67 0.91 -4.61 -4.76
C ARG A 67 1.84 -3.78 -3.90
N VAL A 68 2.98 -4.35 -3.55
CA VAL A 68 4.03 -3.68 -2.79
C VAL A 68 5.23 -3.54 -3.69
N ALA A 69 5.76 -2.32 -3.81
CA ALA A 69 6.96 -2.05 -4.59
C ALA A 69 8.01 -1.32 -3.76
N ILE A 70 9.26 -1.46 -4.18
CA ILE A 70 10.39 -0.70 -3.66
C ILE A 70 11.15 -0.04 -4.81
N HIS A 71 11.81 1.06 -4.47
CA HIS A 71 12.71 1.79 -5.36
C HIS A 71 14.06 1.91 -4.67
N TYR A 72 15.02 1.08 -5.07
CA TYR A 72 16.37 1.09 -4.54
C TYR A 72 17.32 1.87 -5.46
N ASP A 73 17.90 2.94 -4.95
CA ASP A 73 18.91 3.73 -5.65
C ASP A 73 20.25 3.60 -4.93
N ALA A 74 21.19 2.89 -5.57
CA ALA A 74 22.55 2.72 -5.07
C ALA A 74 23.53 3.83 -5.50
N GLY A 75 23.10 4.75 -6.38
CA GLY A 75 23.98 5.67 -7.10
C GLY A 75 24.89 5.00 -8.14
N VAL A 76 24.82 3.67 -8.27
CA VAL A 76 25.51 2.84 -9.26
C VAL A 76 24.45 2.06 -10.03
N TYR A 77 24.48 2.15 -11.36
CA TYR A 77 23.38 1.70 -12.23
C TYR A 77 23.77 0.59 -13.22
N ASP A 78 24.92 -0.04 -13.02
CA ASP A 78 25.44 -1.12 -13.86
C ASP A 78 24.86 -2.51 -13.51
N GLY A 79 23.96 -2.57 -12.52
CA GLY A 79 23.34 -3.81 -12.05
C GLY A 79 24.17 -4.61 -11.05
N SER A 80 25.30 -4.07 -10.59
CA SER A 80 26.14 -4.71 -9.55
C SER A 80 25.54 -4.66 -8.15
N CYS A 81 24.62 -3.72 -7.89
CA CYS A 81 23.99 -3.54 -6.58
C CYS A 81 22.53 -4.01 -6.57
N ALA A 82 22.22 -4.89 -5.64
CA ALA A 82 20.86 -5.39 -5.41
C ALA A 82 20.51 -5.35 -3.92
N LEU A 83 19.27 -4.97 -3.61
CA LEU A 83 18.71 -4.95 -2.26
C LEU A 83 17.53 -5.91 -2.19
N THR A 84 17.55 -6.81 -1.22
CA THR A 84 16.39 -7.64 -0.85
C THR A 84 15.78 -7.12 0.44
N VAL A 85 14.47 -6.91 0.43
CA VAL A 85 13.68 -6.57 1.64
C VAL A 85 12.54 -7.54 1.81
N ALA A 86 12.23 -7.90 3.05
CA ALA A 86 10.99 -8.57 3.39
C ALA A 86 9.84 -7.55 3.43
N ALA A 87 8.73 -7.87 2.77
CA ALA A 87 7.45 -7.21 2.91
C ALA A 87 6.46 -8.16 3.61
N THR A 88 5.78 -7.68 4.65
CA THR A 88 4.74 -8.45 5.34
C THR A 88 3.45 -7.67 5.37
N TRP A 89 2.33 -8.38 5.42
CA TRP A 89 1.00 -7.77 5.42
C TRP A 89 0.08 -8.43 6.44
N THR A 90 -0.90 -7.67 6.91
CA THR A 90 -2.00 -8.15 7.75
C THR A 90 -3.29 -7.48 7.31
N ASN A 91 -4.31 -8.27 7.00
CA ASN A 91 -5.67 -7.81 6.78
C ASN A 91 -6.35 -7.66 8.14
N LEU A 92 -6.64 -6.42 8.54
CA LEU A 92 -7.23 -6.08 9.84
C LEU A 92 -8.68 -6.54 9.97
N ASP A 93 -9.39 -6.71 8.85
CA ASP A 93 -10.81 -7.06 8.85
C ASP A 93 -11.00 -8.57 8.99
N THR A 94 -10.07 -9.37 8.46
CA THR A 94 -10.14 -10.85 8.49
C THR A 94 -9.14 -11.49 9.46
N GLY A 95 -8.11 -10.76 9.88
CA GLY A 95 -6.98 -11.29 10.65
C GLY A 95 -5.98 -12.11 9.83
N ALA A 96 -6.17 -12.26 8.52
CA ALA A 96 -5.23 -12.96 7.64
C ALA A 96 -3.91 -12.19 7.53
N SER A 97 -2.79 -12.90 7.37
CA SER A 97 -1.47 -12.29 7.25
C SER A 97 -0.57 -13.12 6.34
N GLY A 98 0.47 -12.48 5.80
CA GLY A 98 1.48 -13.14 4.97
C GLY A 98 2.66 -12.25 4.69
N GLY A 99 3.52 -12.67 3.76
CA GLY A 99 4.66 -11.87 3.34
C GLY A 99 5.47 -12.53 2.24
N GLY A 100 6.51 -11.83 1.80
CA GLY A 100 7.45 -12.29 0.79
C GLY A 100 8.58 -11.29 0.61
N ASP A 101 9.64 -11.73 -0.04
CA ASP A 101 10.79 -10.89 -0.31
C ASP A 101 10.65 -10.17 -1.65
N ILE A 102 11.16 -8.94 -1.70
CA ILE A 102 11.25 -8.12 -2.90
C ILE A 102 12.71 -7.80 -3.12
N THR A 103 13.25 -8.15 -4.28
CA THR A 103 14.65 -7.86 -4.65
C THR A 103 14.70 -6.86 -5.79
N ALA A 104 15.24 -5.68 -5.53
CA ALA A 104 15.47 -4.63 -6.50
C ALA A 104 16.95 -4.55 -6.89
N VAL A 105 17.22 -4.46 -8.19
CA VAL A 105 18.58 -4.27 -8.72
C VAL A 105 18.70 -2.83 -9.20
N SER A 106 19.65 -2.07 -8.65
CA SER A 106 19.91 -0.67 -9.03
C SER A 106 20.46 -0.61 -10.46
N THR A 107 19.54 -0.58 -11.42
CA THR A 107 19.76 -0.43 -12.86
C THR A 107 18.72 0.53 -13.41
N ILE A 108 19.10 1.32 -14.41
CA ILE A 108 18.16 2.14 -15.17
C ILE A 108 17.46 1.22 -16.17
N ASP A 109 16.13 1.14 -16.13
CA ASP A 109 15.31 0.25 -16.97
C ASP A 109 15.39 0.52 -18.49
N GLY A 110 16.11 1.56 -18.89
CA GLY A 110 16.37 1.95 -20.29
C GLY A 110 15.17 2.50 -21.05
N HIS A 111 13.97 2.50 -20.44
CA HIS A 111 12.73 2.85 -21.11
C HIS A 111 11.97 3.97 -20.40
N TYR A 112 11.71 3.81 -19.11
CA TYR A 112 10.96 4.78 -18.30
C TYR A 112 11.84 5.55 -17.30
N GLY A 113 13.12 5.20 -17.21
CA GLY A 113 14.08 5.81 -16.30
C GLY A 113 13.93 5.32 -14.86
N PHE A 114 13.19 4.22 -14.62
CA PHE A 114 13.09 3.67 -13.28
C PHE A 114 14.44 3.11 -12.83
N ILE A 115 14.79 3.39 -11.58
CA ILE A 115 16.00 2.93 -10.92
C ILE A 115 15.59 1.94 -9.82
N GLY A 116 16.13 0.73 -9.89
CA GLY A 116 15.95 -0.28 -8.85
C GLY A 116 14.51 -0.51 -8.45
N TYR A 117 13.64 -0.61 -9.45
CA TYR A 117 12.25 -0.94 -9.24
C TYR A 117 12.04 -2.44 -9.13
N ALA A 118 11.37 -2.87 -8.07
CA ALA A 118 10.84 -4.23 -7.97
C ALA A 118 9.53 -4.20 -7.21
N ASN A 119 8.65 -5.15 -7.53
CA ASN A 119 7.37 -5.27 -6.86
C ASN A 119 6.95 -6.72 -6.74
N THR A 120 6.03 -6.96 -5.81
CA THR A 120 5.28 -8.21 -5.68
C THR A 120 3.82 -7.87 -5.41
N THR A 121 2.92 -8.81 -5.69
CA THR A 121 1.50 -8.66 -5.39
C THR A 121 1.06 -9.78 -4.45
N PHE A 122 0.39 -9.40 -3.37
CA PHE A 122 -0.14 -10.33 -2.38
C PHE A 122 -1.66 -10.47 -2.52
N GLN A 123 -2.16 -11.71 -2.48
CA GLN A 123 -3.59 -11.99 -2.33
C GLN A 123 -3.98 -11.78 -0.86
N THR A 124 -4.47 -10.60 -0.52
CA THR A 124 -4.77 -10.20 0.86
C THR A 124 -6.24 -10.40 1.23
N GLY A 125 -7.09 -10.66 0.22
CA GLY A 125 -8.53 -10.55 0.35
C GLY A 125 -8.98 -9.08 0.42
N SER A 126 -10.28 -8.85 0.38
CA SER A 126 -10.87 -7.52 0.55
C SER A 126 -10.68 -6.99 1.97
N GLY A 127 -10.64 -5.67 2.11
CA GLY A 127 -10.64 -5.00 3.42
C GLY A 127 -9.43 -4.11 3.65
N THR A 128 -9.20 -3.77 4.91
CA THR A 128 -8.07 -2.94 5.33
C THR A 128 -6.81 -3.77 5.53
N VAL A 129 -5.77 -3.50 4.74
CA VAL A 129 -4.48 -4.16 4.82
C VAL A 129 -3.42 -3.20 5.36
N VAL A 130 -2.66 -3.66 6.34
CA VAL A 130 -1.43 -3.01 6.80
C VAL A 130 -0.25 -3.76 6.20
N VAL A 131 0.66 -3.03 5.56
CA VAL A 131 1.91 -3.53 5.02
C VAL A 131 3.09 -2.93 5.79
N THR A 132 4.08 -3.76 6.10
CA THR A 132 5.39 -3.31 6.61
C THR A 132 6.50 -3.81 5.70
N VAL A 133 7.60 -3.06 5.64
CA VAL A 133 8.78 -3.39 4.84
C VAL A 133 10.01 -3.32 5.75
N SER A 134 10.86 -4.33 5.70
CA SER A 134 12.03 -4.48 6.61
C SER A 134 13.04 -3.32 6.53
N SER A 135 13.11 -2.59 5.42
CA SER A 135 13.91 -1.37 5.30
C SER A 135 13.39 -0.20 6.16
N HIS A 136 12.13 -0.24 6.58
CA HIS A 136 11.45 0.84 7.30
C HIS A 136 10.90 0.32 8.64
N PRO A 137 11.76 -0.06 9.60
CA PRO A 137 11.32 -0.62 10.87
C PRO A 137 10.39 0.33 11.62
N GLY A 138 9.22 -0.17 12.01
CA GLY A 138 8.20 0.60 12.75
C GLY A 138 7.28 1.46 11.90
N ALA A 139 7.55 1.62 10.61
CA ALA A 139 6.65 2.31 9.69
C ALA A 139 5.65 1.34 9.04
N GLN A 140 4.47 1.84 8.68
CA GLN A 140 3.37 1.06 8.12
C GLN A 140 2.75 1.80 6.94
N MET A 141 2.35 1.04 5.92
CA MET A 141 1.49 1.50 4.83
C MET A 141 0.11 0.87 5.01
N ARG A 142 -0.94 1.68 5.05
CA ARG A 142 -2.32 1.20 5.19
C ARG A 142 -3.03 1.38 3.86
N VAL A 143 -3.65 0.30 3.37
CA VAL A 143 -4.32 0.25 2.07
C VAL A 143 -5.67 -0.44 2.22
N THR A 144 -6.69 0.03 1.49
CA THR A 144 -7.99 -0.65 1.39
C THR A 144 -8.13 -1.28 0.00
N THR A 145 -8.44 -2.58 -0.03
CA THR A 145 -8.52 -3.42 -1.24
C THR A 145 -9.92 -3.93 -1.52
#